data_AF-A0A7W7PFZ8-F1
#
_entry.id   AF-A0A7W7PFZ8-F1
#
_cell.length_a   1.000
_cell.length_b   1.000
_cell.length_c   1.000
_cell.angle_alpha   90.00
_cell.angle_beta   90.00
_cell.angle_gamma   90.00
#
_symmetry.space_group_name_H-M   'P 1'
#
loop_
_entity.id
_entity.type
_entity.pdbx_description
1 polymer ?
#
loop_
_entity_poly.entity_id
_entity_poly.type
_entity_poly.pdbx_seq_one_letter_code
_entity_poly.pdbx_strand_id
1 'polypeptide(L)'
;MPDTSASGPQGAPGWGGPSAAGHPHHAPPAHRRRRKWPWVLLVLLLLIVGGCAVLFAVVSNESDKTVTVKYEVTGDAKDVKIVYTTWSSGNRSESLQNVPSLPWRKQVDTKGFVKGGLLAVTTGPRGGSVTCSVTVDEGKPTTATASGVAATATCEGF
;
A
#
# COMPACT_ATOMS: atom_id res chain seq x y z
N MET A 1 47.29 -42.79 -70.23
CA MET A 1 48.64 -42.42 -70.69
C MET A 1 48.53 -41.05 -71.34
N PRO A 2 49.38 -40.05 -71.06
CA PRO A 2 50.59 -40.03 -70.22
C PRO A 2 50.51 -38.93 -69.11
N ASP A 3 51.06 -39.13 -67.91
CA ASP A 3 52.45 -38.84 -67.46
C ASP A 3 52.66 -37.33 -67.23
N THR A 4 53.38 -36.80 -66.26
CA THR A 4 54.24 -37.28 -65.17
C THR A 4 54.85 -36.01 -64.56
N SER A 5 55.26 -36.05 -63.30
CA SER A 5 56.48 -35.42 -62.72
C SER A 5 56.20 -35.04 -61.27
N ALA A 6 56.77 -35.75 -60.29
CA ALA A 6 58.14 -35.56 -59.76
C ALA A 6 58.21 -34.24 -58.97
N SER A 7 58.77 -34.12 -57.75
CA SER A 7 59.70 -34.91 -56.96
C SER A 7 59.98 -34.12 -55.67
N GLY A 8 60.32 -34.75 -54.55
CA GLY A 8 61.12 -34.10 -53.49
C GLY A 8 60.84 -34.53 -52.04
N PRO A 9 61.83 -34.44 -51.12
CA PRO A 9 62.07 -35.49 -50.13
C PRO A 9 61.82 -35.11 -48.64
N GLN A 10 61.99 -36.15 -47.82
CA GLN A 10 62.02 -36.29 -46.36
C GLN A 10 62.53 -35.12 -45.50
N GLY A 11 61.92 -34.93 -44.32
CA GLY A 11 62.47 -34.16 -43.19
C GLY A 11 61.63 -34.35 -41.90
N ALA A 12 62.28 -34.73 -40.80
CA ALA A 12 61.68 -35.20 -39.54
C ALA A 12 61.55 -34.08 -38.46
N PRO A 13 61.36 -34.39 -37.15
CA PRO A 13 60.25 -33.93 -36.31
C PRO A 13 60.58 -32.71 -35.42
N GLY A 14 59.57 -32.00 -34.90
CA GLY A 14 59.79 -30.84 -34.03
C GLY A 14 58.64 -30.52 -33.08
N TRP A 15 58.89 -30.73 -31.79
CA TRP A 15 58.03 -30.36 -30.66
C TRP A 15 58.12 -28.86 -30.35
N GLY A 16 57.01 -28.27 -29.85
CA GLY A 16 57.05 -27.24 -28.82
C GLY A 16 56.83 -25.78 -29.25
N GLY A 17 55.77 -25.17 -28.70
CA GLY A 17 55.59 -23.71 -28.66
C GLY A 17 54.30 -23.33 -27.91
N PRO A 18 54.37 -22.63 -26.76
CA PRO A 18 53.20 -22.35 -25.92
C PRO A 18 52.33 -21.21 -26.46
N SER A 19 51.05 -21.26 -26.12
CA SER A 19 50.01 -20.30 -26.44
C SER A 19 50.34 -18.90 -25.90
N ALA A 20 50.51 -17.94 -26.81
CA ALA A 20 50.63 -16.53 -26.48
C ALA A 20 49.24 -15.95 -26.10
N ALA A 21 48.89 -16.08 -24.82
CA ALA A 21 47.86 -15.30 -24.17
C ALA A 21 48.46 -13.96 -23.71
N GLY A 22 47.81 -12.84 -24.03
CA GLY A 22 48.10 -11.56 -23.37
C GLY A 22 47.89 -10.34 -24.25
N HIS A 23 46.66 -9.82 -24.28
CA HIS A 23 46.38 -8.46 -24.74
C HIS A 23 46.82 -7.44 -23.68
N PRO A 24 47.58 -6.38 -23.99
CA PRO A 24 47.78 -5.27 -23.07
C PRO A 24 46.62 -4.27 -23.22
N HIS A 25 45.70 -4.29 -22.26
CA HIS A 25 44.70 -3.24 -22.11
C HIS A 25 45.35 -1.95 -21.58
N HIS A 26 45.20 -0.84 -22.30
CA HIS A 26 45.51 0.50 -21.81
C HIS A 26 44.57 0.87 -20.65
N ALA A 27 45.14 1.26 -19.50
CA ALA A 27 44.39 1.82 -18.38
C ALA A 27 44.50 3.36 -18.38
N PRO A 28 43.38 4.11 -18.53
CA PRO A 28 43.38 5.55 -18.29
C PRO A 28 43.19 5.89 -16.79
N PRO A 29 43.73 7.02 -16.30
CA PRO A 29 43.77 7.36 -14.89
C PRO A 29 42.39 7.77 -14.32
N ALA A 30 42.05 7.21 -13.16
CA ALA A 30 40.80 7.47 -12.46
C ALA A 30 40.83 8.81 -11.69
N HIS A 31 40.12 9.80 -12.22
CA HIS A 31 39.82 11.04 -11.52
C HIS A 31 38.95 10.80 -10.26
N ARG A 32 39.49 11.08 -9.07
CA ARG A 32 38.72 11.07 -7.81
C ARG A 32 37.86 12.33 -7.71
N ARG A 33 36.63 12.31 -8.25
CA ARG A 33 35.63 13.33 -7.87
C ARG A 33 35.26 13.13 -6.41
N ARG A 34 35.47 14.16 -5.57
CA ARG A 34 34.96 14.23 -4.20
C ARG A 34 33.45 14.01 -4.23
N ARG A 35 33.04 12.82 -3.85
CA ARG A 35 31.67 12.35 -3.97
C ARG A 35 30.85 13.05 -2.89
N LYS A 36 30.00 14.01 -3.28
CA LYS A 36 28.84 14.47 -2.48
C LYS A 36 27.75 13.40 -2.36
N TRP A 37 28.01 12.22 -2.93
CA TRP A 37 27.17 11.01 -2.89
C TRP A 37 26.75 10.52 -1.50
N PRO A 38 27.59 10.55 -0.43
CA PRO A 38 27.14 10.07 0.87
C PRO A 38 26.10 11.01 1.49
N TRP A 39 26.11 12.31 1.17
CA TRP A 39 25.12 13.25 1.67
C TRP A 39 23.79 13.13 0.91
N VAL A 40 23.85 12.92 -0.41
CA VAL A 40 22.64 12.66 -1.22
C VAL A 40 21.99 11.33 -0.80
N LEU A 41 22.79 10.29 -0.54
CA LEU A 41 22.30 9.02 0.00
C LEU A 41 21.72 9.15 1.40
N LEU A 42 22.34 9.96 2.27
CA LEU A 42 21.84 10.19 3.62
C LEU A 42 20.47 10.89 3.59
N VAL A 43 20.33 11.93 2.76
CA VAL A 43 19.05 12.63 2.60
C VAL A 43 18.00 11.70 1.98
N LEU A 44 18.36 10.92 0.96
CA LEU A 44 17.45 9.96 0.34
C LEU A 44 17.02 8.86 1.33
N LEU A 45 17.95 8.32 2.12
CA LEU A 45 17.65 7.34 3.16
C LEU A 45 16.73 7.93 4.21
N LEU A 46 16.96 9.18 4.62
CA LEU A 46 16.13 9.87 5.62
C LEU A 46 14.74 10.21 5.07
N LEU A 47 14.62 10.45 3.76
CA LEU A 47 13.33 10.63 3.07
C LEU A 47 12.58 9.30 2.91
N ILE A 48 13.29 8.19 2.69
CA ILE A 48 12.70 6.84 2.64
C ILE A 48 12.26 6.38 4.03
N VAL A 49 13.10 6.58 5.06
CA VAL A 49 12.82 6.18 6.44
C VAL A 49 11.80 7.11 7.09
N GLY A 50 11.89 8.42 6.85
CA GLY A 50 10.95 9.42 7.34
C GLY A 50 9.63 9.46 6.55
N GLY A 51 9.67 9.14 5.26
CA GLY A 51 8.49 9.02 4.40
C GLY A 51 7.67 7.74 4.64
N CYS A 52 8.31 6.67 5.12
CA CYS A 52 7.61 5.43 5.49
C CYS A 52 6.74 5.55 6.77
N ALA A 53 6.85 6.61 7.57
CA ALA A 53 5.93 6.83 8.69
C ALA A 53 4.49 7.15 8.24
N VAL A 54 4.28 7.45 6.96
CA VAL A 54 2.95 7.72 6.36
C VAL A 54 2.45 6.54 5.50
N LEU A 55 3.21 5.44 5.40
CA LEU A 55 2.88 4.26 4.59
C LEU A 55 2.50 3.05 5.46
N PHE A 56 1.29 3.01 6.01
CA PHE A 56 0.68 1.72 6.36
C PHE A 56 -0.83 1.75 6.11
N ALA A 57 -1.22 1.79 4.84
CA ALA A 57 -2.55 1.38 4.42
C ALA A 57 -2.48 0.58 3.10
N VAL A 58 -2.00 -0.67 3.26
CA VAL A 58 -2.45 -1.90 2.56
C VAL A 58 -2.32 -1.95 1.03
N VAL A 59 -1.17 -2.44 0.54
CA VAL A 59 -1.13 -3.27 -0.68
C VAL A 59 -1.28 -4.74 -0.24
N SER A 60 -2.44 -5.33 -0.49
CA SER A 60 -2.68 -6.75 -0.22
C SER A 60 -3.16 -7.45 -1.49
N ASN A 61 -2.37 -8.48 -1.81
CA ASN A 61 -2.43 -9.44 -2.89
C ASN A 61 -3.85 -9.87 -3.31
N GLU A 62 -4.05 -9.90 -4.62
CA GLU A 62 -5.23 -10.33 -5.35
C GLU A 62 -5.56 -11.80 -5.03
N SER A 63 -6.48 -12.06 -4.09
CA SER A 63 -7.32 -13.28 -4.04
C SER A 63 -8.42 -13.24 -2.96
N ASP A 64 -8.32 -12.36 -1.97
CA ASP A 64 -9.43 -12.04 -1.04
C ASP A 64 -9.72 -10.55 -1.12
N LYS A 65 -10.78 -10.15 -1.84
CA LYS A 65 -11.19 -8.74 -1.90
C LYS A 65 -11.57 -8.27 -0.49
N THR A 66 -10.65 -7.55 0.14
CA THR A 66 -10.86 -6.91 1.44
C THR A 66 -11.57 -5.59 1.18
N VAL A 67 -12.73 -5.42 1.81
CA VAL A 67 -13.53 -4.20 1.72
C VAL A 67 -13.29 -3.37 2.96
N THR A 68 -13.06 -2.08 2.76
CA THR A 68 -12.80 -1.10 3.81
C THR A 68 -14.06 -0.29 4.07
N VAL A 69 -14.62 -0.36 5.27
CA VAL A 69 -15.76 0.47 5.67
C VAL A 69 -15.29 1.56 6.63
N LYS A 70 -15.43 2.81 6.22
CA LYS A 70 -15.07 4.00 7.00
C LYS A 70 -16.33 4.64 7.55
N TYR A 71 -16.40 4.70 8.87
CA TYR A 71 -17.43 5.40 9.61
C TYR A 71 -16.89 6.72 10.16
N GLU A 72 -17.64 7.77 9.94
CA GLU A 72 -17.35 9.10 10.47
C GLU A 72 -18.63 9.71 11.03
N VAL A 73 -18.53 10.26 12.23
CA VAL A 73 -19.60 10.97 12.90
C VAL A 73 -19.07 12.31 13.35
N THR A 74 -19.70 13.38 12.89
CA THR A 74 -19.33 14.76 13.19
C THR A 74 -20.52 15.51 13.77
N GLY A 75 -20.28 16.65 14.43
CA GLY A 75 -21.32 17.45 15.06
C GLY A 75 -20.89 18.02 16.41
N ASP A 76 -21.82 18.71 17.07
CA ASP A 76 -21.63 19.35 18.37
C ASP A 76 -22.32 18.59 19.53
N ALA A 77 -23.10 17.56 19.22
CA ALA A 77 -23.71 16.71 20.22
C ALA A 77 -22.67 15.99 21.07
N LYS A 78 -23.01 15.81 22.34
CA LYS A 78 -22.17 15.10 23.32
C LYS A 78 -22.95 13.94 23.93
N ASP A 79 -22.23 12.98 24.51
CA ASP A 79 -22.79 11.74 25.03
C ASP A 79 -23.70 11.04 24.01
N VAL A 80 -23.18 10.87 22.79
CA VAL A 80 -23.92 10.24 21.69
C VAL A 80 -23.81 8.72 21.77
N LYS A 81 -24.88 8.03 21.38
CA LYS A 81 -24.90 6.57 21.24
C LYS A 81 -24.78 6.22 19.77
N ILE A 82 -23.76 5.45 19.42
CA ILE A 82 -23.49 5.01 18.06
C ILE A 82 -23.74 3.51 18.00
N VAL A 83 -24.63 3.09 17.10
CA VAL A 83 -24.83 1.71 16.71
C VAL A 83 -24.37 1.56 15.28
N TYR A 84 -23.41 0.68 15.04
CA TYR A 84 -22.83 0.48 13.72
C TYR A 84 -22.68 -0.99 13.42
N THR A 85 -22.91 -1.33 12.16
CA THR A 85 -22.67 -2.67 11.65
C THR A 85 -21.16 -2.93 11.52
N THR A 86 -20.74 -4.17 11.75
CA THR A 86 -19.41 -4.68 11.47
C THR A 86 -19.54 -6.01 10.74
N TRP A 87 -18.49 -6.40 10.02
CA TRP A 87 -18.46 -7.67 9.31
C TRP A 87 -17.27 -8.49 9.81
N SER A 88 -17.50 -9.79 9.94
CA SER A 88 -16.47 -10.76 10.26
C SER A 88 -16.77 -12.04 9.49
N SER A 89 -15.87 -12.44 8.60
CA SER A 89 -15.95 -13.70 7.84
C SER A 89 -17.29 -13.93 7.14
N GLY A 90 -17.85 -12.90 6.49
CA GLY A 90 -19.14 -12.99 5.79
C GLY A 90 -20.38 -12.85 6.68
N ASN A 91 -20.22 -12.79 8.01
CA ASN A 91 -21.33 -12.52 8.91
C ASN A 91 -21.41 -11.04 9.30
N ARG A 92 -22.63 -10.57 9.55
CA ARG A 92 -22.92 -9.21 9.99
C ARG A 92 -23.15 -9.19 11.51
N SER A 93 -22.55 -8.23 12.20
CA SER A 93 -22.77 -8.01 13.64
C SER A 93 -22.97 -6.53 13.93
N GLU A 94 -23.73 -6.20 14.97
CA GLU A 94 -23.93 -4.82 15.41
C GLU A 94 -23.08 -4.53 16.64
N SER A 95 -22.45 -3.37 16.65
CA SER A 95 -21.66 -2.88 17.78
C SER A 95 -22.26 -1.58 18.28
N LEU A 96 -22.37 -1.48 19.60
CA LEU A 96 -22.82 -0.28 20.28
C LEU A 96 -21.64 0.39 20.99
N GLN A 97 -21.54 1.71 20.86
CA GLN A 97 -20.52 2.51 21.51
C GLN A 97 -21.12 3.81 22.03
N ASN A 98 -20.81 4.15 23.27
CA ASN A 98 -21.12 5.45 23.84
C ASN A 98 -19.91 6.36 23.64
N VAL A 99 -20.13 7.52 23.02
CA VAL A 99 -19.08 8.47 22.65
C VAL A 99 -19.33 9.80 23.36
N PRO A 100 -18.43 10.25 24.24
CA PRO A 100 -18.64 11.48 25.02
C PRO A 100 -18.54 12.75 24.17
N SER A 101 -17.76 12.71 23.09
CA SER A 101 -17.50 13.87 22.22
C SER A 101 -17.23 13.46 20.77
N LEU A 102 -17.66 14.30 19.84
CA LEU A 102 -17.36 14.22 18.42
C LEU A 102 -16.15 15.10 18.05
N PRO A 103 -15.43 14.85 16.93
CA PRO A 103 -15.70 13.84 15.90
C PRO A 103 -15.24 12.43 16.27
N TRP A 104 -16.01 11.43 15.87
CA TRP A 104 -15.67 10.02 16.01
C TRP A 104 -15.40 9.39 14.64
N ARG A 105 -14.34 8.58 14.54
CA ARG A 105 -13.95 7.90 13.31
C ARG A 105 -13.58 6.45 13.59
N LYS A 106 -14.00 5.56 12.69
CA LYS A 106 -13.67 4.13 12.77
C LYS A 106 -13.50 3.57 11.36
N GLN A 107 -12.47 2.76 11.17
CA GLN A 107 -12.27 1.99 9.96
C GLN A 107 -12.35 0.50 10.31
N VAL A 108 -13.04 -0.27 9.47
CA VAL A 108 -13.18 -1.71 9.58
C VAL A 108 -12.82 -2.34 8.24
N ASP A 109 -11.78 -3.16 8.24
CA ASP A 109 -11.36 -3.92 7.06
C ASP A 109 -11.92 -5.34 7.20
N THR A 110 -12.72 -5.79 6.23
CA THR A 110 -13.39 -7.09 6.29
C THR A 110 -13.24 -7.86 4.99
N LYS A 111 -13.17 -9.19 5.10
CA LYS A 111 -13.34 -10.12 3.97
C LYS A 111 -14.80 -10.56 3.88
N GLY A 112 -15.31 -10.77 2.67
CA GLY A 112 -16.68 -11.22 2.46
C GLY A 112 -17.75 -10.20 2.86
N PHE A 113 -17.53 -8.91 2.57
CA PHE A 113 -18.52 -7.86 2.82
C PHE A 113 -19.85 -8.15 2.12
N VAL A 114 -20.95 -8.02 2.85
CA VAL A 114 -22.31 -8.12 2.32
C VAL A 114 -23.02 -6.77 2.43
N LYS A 115 -23.56 -6.27 1.30
CA LYS A 115 -24.25 -4.98 1.20
C LYS A 115 -25.39 -4.84 2.21
N GLY A 116 -25.60 -3.63 2.69
CA GLY A 116 -26.75 -3.26 3.53
C GLY A 116 -26.39 -2.98 4.99
N GLY A 117 -25.28 -2.29 5.24
CA GLY A 117 -24.93 -1.88 6.60
C GLY A 117 -25.85 -0.82 7.21
N LEU A 118 -25.74 -0.64 8.52
CA LEU A 118 -26.42 0.39 9.30
C LEU A 118 -25.39 1.17 10.13
N LEU A 119 -25.54 2.49 10.18
CA LEU A 119 -24.93 3.37 11.16
C LEU A 119 -26.04 4.29 11.70
N ALA A 120 -26.41 4.09 12.96
CA ALA A 120 -27.37 4.93 13.67
C ALA A 120 -26.66 5.69 14.79
N VAL A 121 -26.84 7.01 14.80
CA VAL A 121 -26.23 7.91 15.79
C VAL A 121 -27.35 8.66 16.50
N THR A 122 -27.53 8.38 17.79
CA THR A 122 -28.53 9.03 18.63
C THR A 122 -27.88 10.06 19.54
N THR A 123 -28.39 11.28 19.51
CA THR A 123 -27.97 12.38 20.40
C THR A 123 -28.41 12.14 21.84
N GLY A 124 -27.60 12.59 22.79
CA GLY A 124 -27.91 12.49 24.22
C GLY A 124 -29.01 13.48 24.67
N PRO A 125 -29.33 13.51 25.98
CA PRO A 125 -30.34 14.40 26.57
C PRO A 125 -30.04 15.89 26.39
N ARG A 126 -28.76 16.23 26.18
CA ARG A 126 -28.30 17.60 25.93
C ARG A 126 -28.56 18.07 24.49
N GLY A 127 -28.97 17.15 23.61
CA GLY A 127 -29.17 17.41 22.19
C GLY A 127 -27.87 17.77 21.46
N GLY A 128 -28.03 18.56 20.41
CA GLY A 128 -26.96 18.95 19.48
C GLY A 128 -27.27 18.46 18.06
N SER A 129 -26.35 18.71 17.14
CA SER A 129 -26.37 18.19 15.78
C SER A 129 -25.40 17.03 15.63
N VAL A 130 -25.79 16.04 14.83
CA VAL A 130 -24.95 14.93 14.39
C VAL A 130 -25.11 14.71 12.90
N THR A 131 -23.99 14.48 12.23
CA THR A 131 -23.93 14.04 10.84
C THR A 131 -23.17 12.73 10.80
N CYS A 132 -23.84 11.67 10.34
CA CYS A 132 -23.20 10.39 10.03
C CYS A 132 -22.70 10.41 8.58
N SER A 133 -21.55 9.77 8.35
CA SER A 133 -20.96 9.54 7.03
C SER A 133 -20.37 8.15 6.99
N VAL A 134 -20.76 7.36 5.99
CA VAL A 134 -20.21 6.02 5.76
C VAL A 134 -19.71 5.92 4.34
N THR A 135 -18.44 5.52 4.20
CA THR A 135 -17.81 5.27 2.90
C THR A 135 -17.36 3.82 2.83
N VAL A 136 -17.79 3.10 1.80
CA VAL A 136 -17.32 1.74 1.50
C VAL A 136 -16.29 1.85 0.38
N ASP A 137 -15.09 1.38 0.63
CA ASP A 137 -13.91 1.52 -0.25
C ASP A 137 -13.69 2.97 -0.68
N GLU A 138 -13.71 3.23 -1.99
CA GLU A 138 -13.65 4.57 -2.61
C GLU A 138 -15.02 5.01 -3.16
N GLY A 139 -16.11 4.41 -2.67
CA GLY A 139 -17.47 4.71 -3.08
C GLY A 139 -17.95 6.11 -2.64
N LYS A 140 -19.16 6.45 -3.06
CA LYS A 140 -19.81 7.69 -2.60
C LYS A 140 -20.16 7.57 -1.11
N PRO A 141 -19.88 8.59 -0.29
CA PRO A 141 -20.27 8.59 1.11
C PRO A 141 -21.80 8.66 1.25
N THR A 142 -22.37 7.73 2.01
CA THR A 142 -23.74 7.80 2.49
C THR A 142 -23.77 8.68 3.72
N THR A 143 -24.56 9.76 3.70
CA THR A 143 -24.61 10.73 4.80
C THR A 143 -26.04 10.99 5.24
N ALA A 144 -26.23 11.24 6.53
CA ALA A 144 -27.49 11.71 7.09
C ALA A 144 -27.22 12.63 8.28
N THR A 145 -28.10 13.60 8.50
CA THR A 145 -27.97 14.58 9.59
C THR A 145 -29.25 14.59 10.43
N ALA A 146 -29.08 14.68 11.74
CA ALA A 146 -30.16 14.86 12.68
C ALA A 146 -29.75 15.84 13.78
N SER A 147 -30.71 16.62 14.28
CA SER A 147 -30.46 17.61 15.31
C SER A 147 -31.62 17.65 16.29
N GLY A 148 -31.32 17.87 17.56
CA GLY A 148 -32.31 17.92 18.64
C GLY A 148 -31.98 16.96 19.77
N VAL A 149 -32.89 16.85 20.74
CA VAL A 149 -32.74 15.93 21.88
C VAL A 149 -33.22 14.54 21.47
N ALA A 150 -32.41 13.51 21.73
CA ALA A 150 -32.71 12.13 21.33
C ALA A 150 -32.99 11.95 19.82
N ALA A 151 -32.52 12.90 18.99
CA ALA A 151 -32.56 12.82 17.54
C ALA A 151 -31.59 11.74 17.05
N THR A 152 -31.99 10.97 16.03
CA THR A 152 -31.20 9.89 15.46
C THR A 152 -30.90 10.16 13.98
N ALA A 153 -29.62 10.20 13.62
CA ALA A 153 -29.16 10.20 12.23
C ALA A 153 -28.85 8.77 11.81
N THR A 154 -29.43 8.33 10.69
CA THR A 154 -29.30 6.95 10.20
C THR A 154 -28.72 6.94 8.79
N CYS A 155 -27.57 6.31 8.64
CA CYS A 155 -26.93 6.01 7.38
C CYS A 155 -27.12 4.50 7.11
N GLU A 156 -27.85 4.13 6.06
CA GLU A 156 -28.21 2.74 5.77
C GLU A 156 -28.00 2.39 4.28
N GLY A 157 -27.99 1.10 3.97
CA GLY A 157 -28.01 0.62 2.58
C GLY A 157 -26.68 0.72 1.83
N PHE A 158 -25.57 0.97 2.54
CA PHE A 158 -24.22 0.96 1.97
C PHE A 158 -23.62 -0.44 1.86
#